data_AF-A0A932WHF2-F1
#
_entry.id   AF-A0A932WHF2-F1
#
_cell.length_a   1.000
_cell.length_b   1.000
_cell.length_c   1.000
_cell.angle_alpha   90.00
_cell.angle_beta   90.00
_cell.angle_gamma   90.00
#
_symmetry.space_group_name_H-M   'P 1'
#
loop_
_entity.id
_entity.type
_entity.pdbx_description
1 polymer ?
#
loop_
_entity_poly.entity_id
_entity_poly.type
_entity_poly.pdbx_seq_one_letter_code
_entity_poly.pdbx_strand_id
1 'polypeptide(L)'
;MQTPHNYVPVLFASLLQPIVDLFDHMEKKEPKGPNEVQASKHENGYAASIAVLTVIVIESVCNRARHVYGLVDRNGAVQTLRELQAGGLADDVEELFVLRDVIAHNHIWEAIAEDDTTGLTLVSATKHPSYGDAKFNRTVDLEIRQTRRLHLDIFPARIHRQTAIVVLQKCVEVLRFLENSDTRLVGSTDPHIIWKSRPVAFYQWVDEL
;
A
#
# COMPACT_ATOMS: atom_id res chain seq x y z
N MET A 1 -5.48 -41.12 16.17
CA MET A 1 -5.01 -40.83 14.81
C MET A 1 -5.32 -39.38 14.52
N GLN A 2 -4.32 -38.57 14.13
CA GLN A 2 -4.58 -37.22 13.62
C GLN A 2 -4.94 -37.33 12.14
N THR A 3 -6.08 -36.79 11.76
CA THR A 3 -6.49 -36.72 10.36
C THR A 3 -5.61 -35.68 9.65
N PRO A 4 -4.97 -36.01 8.52
CA PRO A 4 -4.23 -35.01 7.76
C PRO A 4 -5.19 -33.92 7.26
N HIS A 5 -4.80 -32.66 7.46
CA HIS A 5 -5.54 -31.49 6.98
C HIS A 5 -4.74 -30.80 5.87
N ASN A 6 -5.40 -30.48 4.76
CA ASN A 6 -4.80 -29.66 3.71
C ASN A 6 -4.65 -28.23 4.23
N TYR A 7 -3.44 -27.67 4.12
CA TYR A 7 -3.10 -26.31 4.53
C TYR A 7 -2.49 -25.54 3.36
N VAL A 8 -3.00 -24.34 3.12
CA VAL A 8 -2.52 -23.43 2.08
C VAL A 8 -1.85 -22.26 2.80
N PRO A 9 -0.51 -22.17 2.78
CA PRO A 9 0.19 -21.08 3.45
C PRO A 9 -0.07 -19.75 2.76
N VAL A 10 -0.24 -18.69 3.55
CA VAL A 10 -0.33 -17.32 3.04
C VAL A 10 0.47 -16.36 3.88
N LEU A 11 1.13 -15.42 3.21
CA LEU A 11 2.03 -14.47 3.85
C LEU A 11 1.27 -13.30 4.47
N PHE A 12 0.11 -12.94 3.92
CA PHE A 12 -0.60 -11.69 4.27
C PHE A 12 -0.80 -11.55 5.79
N ALA A 13 -1.24 -12.60 6.49
CA ALA A 13 -1.53 -12.54 7.92
C ALA A 13 -0.28 -12.29 8.76
N SER A 14 0.88 -12.83 8.35
CA SER A 14 2.14 -12.66 9.06
C SER A 14 2.76 -11.26 8.89
N LEU A 15 2.29 -10.47 7.92
CA LEU A 15 2.79 -9.12 7.68
C LEU A 15 2.04 -8.03 8.46
N LEU A 16 0.87 -8.34 9.01
CA LEU A 16 0.01 -7.34 9.65
C LEU A 16 0.65 -6.75 10.92
N GLN A 17 1.22 -7.59 11.79
CA GLN A 17 1.93 -7.10 12.97
C GLN A 17 3.17 -6.26 12.62
N PRO A 18 4.09 -6.71 11.74
CA PRO A 18 5.20 -5.87 11.29
C PRO A 18 4.77 -4.51 10.73
N ILE A 19 3.67 -4.46 9.98
CA ILE A 19 3.12 -3.19 9.45
C ILE A 19 2.69 -2.25 10.59
N VAL A 20 1.99 -2.77 11.59
CA VAL A 20 1.57 -2.00 12.78
C VAL A 20 2.79 -1.52 13.55
N ASP A 21 3.79 -2.39 13.76
CA ASP A 21 5.02 -2.03 14.45
C ASP A 21 5.72 -0.87 13.72
N LEU A 22 5.83 -0.92 12.39
CA LEU A 22 6.40 0.18 11.59
C LEU A 22 5.61 1.48 11.74
N PHE A 23 4.27 1.39 11.76
CA PHE A 23 3.40 2.55 11.93
C PHE A 23 3.61 3.18 13.32
N ASP A 24 3.61 2.38 14.39
CA ASP A 24 3.87 2.86 15.74
C ASP A 24 5.26 3.50 15.87
N HIS A 25 6.29 2.98 15.18
CA HIS A 25 7.61 3.60 15.14
C HIS A 25 7.64 4.94 14.37
N MET A 26 6.81 5.08 13.34
CA MET A 26 6.62 6.34 12.62
C MET A 26 5.95 7.39 13.53
N GLU A 27 4.86 7.02 14.22
CA GLU A 27 4.06 7.93 15.07
C GLU A 27 4.84 8.47 16.27
N LYS A 28 5.77 7.68 16.84
CA LYS A 28 6.59 8.08 18.01
C LYS A 28 7.41 9.38 17.80
N LYS A 29 7.60 9.84 16.56
CA LYS A 29 8.37 11.05 16.25
C LYS A 29 7.52 12.24 15.79
N GLU A 30 6.20 12.20 16.00
CA GLU A 30 5.28 13.28 15.63
C GLU A 30 5.44 13.66 14.15
N PRO A 31 4.99 12.80 13.22
CA PRO A 31 5.08 13.05 11.79
C PRO A 31 4.53 14.43 11.42
N LYS A 32 5.34 15.18 10.67
CA LYS A 32 5.05 16.57 10.29
C LYS A 32 4.39 16.67 8.91
N GLY A 33 4.46 15.58 8.14
CA GLY A 33 4.11 15.59 6.73
C GLY A 33 5.24 16.15 5.86
N PRO A 34 5.05 16.12 4.53
CA PRO A 34 6.02 16.59 3.57
C PRO A 34 5.95 18.11 3.41
N ASN A 35 7.11 18.75 3.25
CA ASN A 35 7.18 20.05 2.55
C ASN A 35 7.13 19.82 1.04
N GLU A 36 7.30 20.84 0.20
CA GLU A 36 7.21 20.70 -1.27
C GLU A 36 8.21 19.70 -1.89
N VAL A 37 9.35 19.47 -1.24
CA VAL A 37 10.45 18.65 -1.77
C VAL A 37 10.48 17.25 -1.15
N GLN A 38 10.21 17.12 0.15
CA GLN A 38 10.42 15.88 0.89
C GLN A 38 9.60 15.78 2.18
N ALA A 39 9.40 14.54 2.63
CA ALA A 39 9.08 14.20 4.01
C ALA A 39 10.37 14.03 4.83
N SER A 40 10.25 13.98 6.17
CA SER A 40 11.41 13.69 7.01
C SER A 40 11.98 12.29 6.70
N LYS A 41 13.30 12.09 6.81
CA LYS A 41 13.93 10.78 6.54
C LYS A 41 13.30 9.64 7.35
N HIS A 42 12.93 9.92 8.60
CA HIS A 42 12.26 8.96 9.47
C HIS A 42 10.88 8.61 8.91
N GLU A 43 10.02 9.61 8.71
CA GLU A 43 8.66 9.42 8.20
C GLU A 43 8.65 8.75 6.82
N ASN A 44 9.51 9.20 5.90
CA ASN A 44 9.60 8.67 4.54
C ASN A 44 9.95 7.19 4.50
N GLY A 45 10.97 6.78 5.26
CA GLY A 45 11.40 5.38 5.29
C GLY A 45 10.34 4.43 5.83
N TYR A 46 9.67 4.80 6.94
CA TYR A 46 8.58 3.99 7.50
C TYR A 46 7.35 3.98 6.59
N ALA A 47 6.92 5.13 6.07
CA ALA A 47 5.76 5.22 5.19
C ALA A 47 5.94 4.40 3.90
N ALA A 48 7.12 4.50 3.25
CA ALA A 48 7.44 3.72 2.08
C ALA A 48 7.48 2.21 2.38
N SER A 49 8.03 1.81 3.52
CA SER A 49 8.08 0.41 3.94
C SER A 49 6.68 -0.15 4.19
N ILE A 50 5.82 0.60 4.88
CA ILE A 50 4.41 0.24 5.11
C ILE A 50 3.71 0.08 3.76
N ALA A 51 3.83 1.05 2.86
CA ALA A 51 3.18 0.99 1.56
C ALA A 51 3.55 -0.27 0.76
N VAL A 52 4.84 -0.62 0.70
CA VAL A 52 5.32 -1.81 -0.01
C VAL A 52 4.82 -3.10 0.64
N LEU A 53 4.94 -3.23 1.97
CA LEU A 53 4.48 -4.43 2.68
C LEU A 53 2.98 -4.62 2.56
N THR A 54 2.20 -3.54 2.60
CA THR A 54 0.75 -3.58 2.42
C THR A 54 0.35 -4.01 1.01
N VAL A 55 1.08 -3.59 -0.03
CA VAL A 55 0.85 -4.10 -1.40
C VAL A 55 1.15 -5.61 -1.48
N ILE A 56 2.15 -6.12 -0.74
CA ILE A 56 2.42 -7.56 -0.64
C ILE A 56 1.28 -8.29 0.07
N VAL A 57 0.66 -7.71 1.10
CA VAL A 57 -0.55 -8.26 1.75
C VAL A 57 -1.68 -8.42 0.73
N ILE A 58 -1.96 -7.37 -0.05
CA ILE A 58 -3.00 -7.39 -1.11
C ILE A 58 -2.71 -8.48 -2.15
N GLU A 59 -1.47 -8.56 -2.64
CA GLU A 59 -1.06 -9.58 -3.61
C GLU A 59 -1.18 -11.00 -3.02
N SER A 60 -0.75 -11.18 -1.77
CA SER A 60 -0.82 -12.48 -1.10
C SER A 60 -2.26 -12.96 -0.88
N VAL A 61 -3.19 -12.07 -0.49
CA VAL A 61 -4.59 -12.46 -0.27
C VAL A 61 -5.33 -12.69 -1.60
N CYS A 62 -5.03 -11.91 -2.64
CA CYS A 62 -5.60 -12.14 -3.96
C CYS A 62 -5.14 -13.48 -4.54
N ASN A 63 -3.85 -13.83 -4.40
CA ASN A 63 -3.35 -15.15 -4.81
C ASN A 63 -4.05 -16.30 -4.06
N ARG A 64 -4.36 -16.10 -2.78
CA ARG A 64 -5.17 -17.04 -2.00
C ARG A 64 -6.58 -17.17 -2.58
N ALA A 65 -7.22 -16.05 -2.91
CA ALA A 65 -8.56 -16.05 -3.48
C ALA A 65 -8.60 -16.83 -4.81
N ARG A 66 -7.61 -16.61 -5.70
CA ARG A 66 -7.46 -17.37 -6.94
C ARG A 66 -7.36 -18.87 -6.69
N HIS A 67 -6.54 -19.26 -5.71
CA HIS A 67 -6.39 -20.66 -5.33
C HIS A 67 -7.72 -21.27 -4.87
N VAL A 68 -8.48 -20.59 -4.01
CA VAL A 68 -9.78 -21.06 -3.51
C VAL A 68 -10.81 -21.20 -4.64
N TYR A 69 -10.80 -20.28 -5.61
CA TYR A 69 -11.67 -20.35 -6.79
C TYR A 69 -11.18 -21.29 -7.89
N GLY A 70 -10.01 -21.94 -7.72
CA GLY A 70 -9.45 -22.84 -8.73
C GLY A 70 -9.00 -22.15 -10.01
N LEU A 71 -8.68 -20.86 -9.95
CA LEU A 71 -8.21 -20.09 -11.12
C LEU A 71 -6.76 -20.43 -11.42
N VAL A 72 -6.50 -20.97 -12.62
CA VAL A 72 -5.21 -21.55 -13.00
C VAL A 72 -4.22 -20.52 -13.56
N ASP A 73 -4.73 -19.43 -14.12
CA ASP A 73 -3.89 -18.40 -14.73
C ASP A 73 -3.12 -17.59 -13.67
N ARG A 74 -1.91 -17.15 -14.01
CA ARG A 74 -1.13 -16.26 -13.15
C ARG A 74 -1.54 -14.81 -13.40
N ASN A 75 -2.64 -14.39 -12.80
CA ASN A 75 -3.06 -12.99 -12.82
C ASN A 75 -2.71 -12.31 -11.49
N GLY A 76 -2.25 -11.06 -11.55
CA GLY A 76 -1.96 -10.27 -10.34
C GLY A 76 -3.22 -9.82 -9.60
N ALA A 77 -3.04 -9.15 -8.46
CA ALA A 77 -4.15 -8.67 -7.63
C ALA A 77 -5.19 -7.83 -8.39
N VAL A 78 -4.76 -6.85 -9.19
CA VAL A 78 -5.66 -5.96 -9.95
C VAL A 78 -6.60 -6.75 -10.84
N GLN A 79 -6.06 -7.69 -11.61
CA GLN A 79 -6.84 -8.51 -12.53
C GLN A 79 -7.77 -9.47 -11.78
N THR A 80 -7.31 -10.02 -10.65
CA THR A 80 -8.15 -10.84 -9.76
C THR A 80 -9.34 -10.04 -9.23
N LEU A 81 -9.14 -8.80 -8.78
CA LEU A 81 -10.21 -7.94 -8.31
C LEU A 81 -11.19 -7.55 -9.43
N ARG A 82 -10.70 -7.35 -10.67
CA ARG A 82 -11.56 -7.13 -11.84
C ARG A 82 -12.43 -8.35 -12.15
N GLU A 83 -11.85 -9.55 -12.12
CA GLU A 83 -12.57 -10.83 -12.31
C GLU A 83 -13.66 -11.03 -11.25
N LEU A 84 -13.38 -10.64 -10.00
CA LEU A 84 -14.33 -10.68 -8.90
C LEU A 84 -15.31 -9.48 -8.90
N GLN A 85 -15.25 -8.61 -9.90
CA GLN A 85 -16.14 -7.45 -10.05
C GLN A 85 -16.07 -6.45 -8.88
N ALA A 86 -14.87 -6.21 -8.35
CA ALA A 86 -14.63 -5.25 -7.26
C ALA A 86 -14.84 -3.76 -7.64
N GLY A 87 -15.28 -3.47 -8.87
CA GLY A 87 -15.51 -2.12 -9.36
C GLY A 87 -14.27 -1.22 -9.24
N GLY A 88 -14.48 0.01 -8.78
CA GLY A 88 -13.41 1.02 -8.65
C GLY A 88 -12.28 0.63 -7.69
N LEU A 89 -12.48 -0.36 -6.80
CA LEU A 89 -11.43 -0.84 -5.91
C LEU A 89 -10.25 -1.47 -6.67
N ALA A 90 -10.51 -2.10 -7.82
CA ALA A 90 -9.44 -2.65 -8.65
C ALA A 90 -8.55 -1.54 -9.23
N ASP A 91 -9.13 -0.39 -9.58
CA ASP A 91 -8.39 0.76 -10.11
C ASP A 91 -7.63 1.48 -9.00
N ASP A 92 -8.21 1.59 -7.80
CA ASP A 92 -7.51 2.09 -6.61
C ASP A 92 -6.28 1.22 -6.30
N VAL A 93 -6.43 -0.11 -6.32
CA VAL A 93 -5.31 -1.04 -6.13
C VAL A 93 -4.27 -0.90 -7.24
N GLU A 94 -4.66 -0.63 -8.49
CA GLU A 94 -3.70 -0.38 -9.56
C GLU A 94 -2.77 0.81 -9.24
N GLU A 95 -3.30 1.88 -8.64
CA GLU A 95 -2.49 3.02 -8.17
C GLU A 95 -1.53 2.63 -7.02
N LEU A 96 -1.94 1.73 -6.12
CA LEU A 96 -1.04 1.21 -5.07
C LEU A 96 0.14 0.42 -5.67
N PHE A 97 -0.10 -0.35 -6.73
CA PHE A 97 0.97 -1.06 -7.44
C PHE A 97 1.92 -0.11 -8.17
N VAL A 98 1.41 1.03 -8.64
CA VAL A 98 2.25 2.10 -9.21
C VAL A 98 3.11 2.74 -8.14
N LEU A 99 2.54 3.05 -6.97
CA LEU A 99 3.32 3.54 -5.83
C LEU A 99 4.43 2.54 -5.42
N ARG A 100 4.10 1.24 -5.35
CA ARG A 100 5.10 0.20 -5.08
C ARG A 100 6.22 0.21 -6.12
N ASP A 101 5.91 0.34 -7.41
CA ASP A 101 6.92 0.38 -8.46
C ASP A 101 7.80 1.63 -8.38
N VAL A 102 7.19 2.79 -8.08
CA VAL A 102 7.92 4.05 -7.81
C VAL A 102 8.96 3.86 -6.70
N ILE A 103 8.57 3.22 -5.59
CA ILE A 103 9.45 2.97 -4.45
C ILE A 103 10.49 1.90 -4.78
N ALA A 104 10.05 0.72 -5.24
CA ALA A 104 10.91 -0.46 -5.42
C ALA A 104 11.92 -0.30 -6.55
N HIS A 105 11.56 0.41 -7.62
CA HIS A 105 12.47 0.69 -8.74
C HIS A 105 13.15 2.06 -8.61
N ASN A 106 12.88 2.79 -7.52
CA ASN A 106 13.38 4.13 -7.26
C ASN A 106 13.25 5.02 -8.50
N HIS A 107 12.01 5.26 -8.96
CA HIS A 107 11.76 6.11 -10.13
C HIS A 107 12.50 7.44 -9.97
N ILE A 108 13.54 7.66 -10.77
CA ILE A 108 14.45 8.79 -10.59
C ILE A 108 13.79 10.07 -11.10
N TRP A 109 13.97 11.14 -10.34
CA TRP A 109 13.57 12.49 -10.67
C TRP A 109 14.76 13.42 -10.56
N GLU A 110 14.85 14.36 -11.49
CA GLU A 110 15.75 15.50 -11.44
C GLU A 110 14.94 16.71 -10.98
N ALA A 111 15.30 17.29 -9.84
CA ALA A 111 14.54 18.38 -9.23
C ALA A 111 15.45 19.57 -8.86
N ILE A 112 14.91 20.77 -9.05
CA ILE A 112 15.52 22.02 -8.60
C ILE A 112 14.68 22.52 -7.42
N ALA A 113 15.34 22.76 -6.29
CA ALA A 113 14.73 23.32 -5.10
C ALA A 113 15.50 24.57 -4.66
N GLU A 114 14.76 25.53 -4.11
CA GLU A 114 15.31 26.71 -3.45
C GLU A 114 15.17 26.53 -1.94
N ASP A 115 16.19 26.98 -1.21
CA ASP A 115 16.21 27.00 0.25
C ASP A 115 16.05 28.45 0.70
N ASP A 116 14.94 28.73 1.39
CA ASP A 116 14.65 30.04 1.95
C ASP A 116 14.41 29.96 3.47
N THR A 117 14.11 31.11 4.09
CA THR A 117 13.88 31.18 5.53
C THR A 117 12.66 30.37 6.03
N THR A 118 11.77 29.97 5.13
CA THR A 118 10.55 29.19 5.39
C THR A 118 10.72 27.70 5.08
N GLY A 119 11.76 27.32 4.32
CA GLY A 119 12.17 25.95 4.07
C GLY A 119 12.53 25.70 2.61
N LEU A 120 12.43 24.43 2.20
CA LEU A 120 12.68 24.02 0.82
C LEU A 120 11.41 24.12 -0.02
N THR A 121 11.49 24.89 -1.10
CA THR A 121 10.42 25.10 -2.10
C THR A 121 10.82 24.44 -3.41
N LEU A 122 9.88 23.76 -4.07
CA LEU A 122 10.18 23.01 -5.29
C LEU A 122 9.97 23.90 -6.52
N VAL A 123 11.05 24.23 -7.23
CA VAL A 123 11.00 25.05 -8.46
C VAL A 123 10.58 24.21 -9.66
N SER A 124 11.22 23.04 -9.83
CA SER A 124 10.88 22.12 -10.91
C SER A 124 11.25 20.68 -10.54
N ALA A 125 10.55 19.72 -11.13
CA ALA A 125 10.85 18.30 -11.01
C ALA A 125 10.49 17.58 -12.30
N THR A 126 11.46 16.87 -12.88
CA THR A 126 11.29 16.11 -14.12
C THR A 126 11.61 14.64 -13.86
N LYS A 127 10.64 13.76 -14.12
CA LYS A 127 10.86 12.31 -14.04
C LYS A 127 11.81 11.87 -15.15
N HIS A 128 12.79 11.05 -14.82
CA HIS A 128 13.67 10.48 -15.84
C HIS A 128 12.85 9.64 -16.87
N PRO A 129 13.09 9.77 -18.18
CA PRO A 129 12.26 9.15 -19.22
C PRO A 129 12.22 7.62 -19.21
N SER A 130 13.24 6.96 -18.64
CA SER A 130 13.31 5.50 -18.56
C SER A 130 12.30 4.86 -17.60
N TYR A 131 11.62 5.67 -16.78
CA TYR A 131 10.61 5.21 -15.83
C TYR A 131 9.20 5.53 -16.32
N GLY A 132 8.20 4.76 -15.89
CA GLY A 132 6.81 5.00 -16.21
C GLY A 132 6.32 4.19 -17.41
N ASP A 133 5.88 2.97 -17.13
CA ASP A 133 5.24 2.09 -18.10
C ASP A 133 3.81 2.59 -18.46
N ALA A 134 3.12 1.83 -19.30
CA ALA A 134 1.74 2.13 -19.68
C ALA A 134 0.78 2.20 -18.49
N LYS A 135 1.12 1.58 -17.35
CA LYS A 135 0.34 1.62 -16.10
C LYS A 135 0.55 2.91 -15.36
N PHE A 136 1.80 3.29 -15.15
CA PHE A 136 2.13 4.58 -14.58
C PHE A 136 1.49 5.73 -15.36
N ASN A 137 1.61 5.74 -16.70
CA ASN A 137 1.12 6.87 -17.51
C ASN A 137 -0.41 7.04 -17.48
N ARG A 138 -1.17 5.96 -17.29
CA ARG A 138 -2.63 6.04 -17.18
C ARG A 138 -3.10 6.46 -15.78
N THR A 139 -2.38 6.07 -14.73
CA THR A 139 -2.81 6.30 -13.33
C THR A 139 -2.21 7.54 -12.70
N VAL A 140 -1.18 8.15 -13.28
CA VAL A 140 -0.43 9.25 -12.68
C VAL A 140 -0.68 10.56 -13.40
N ASP A 141 -0.97 11.59 -12.62
CA ASP A 141 -0.86 12.97 -13.02
C ASP A 141 0.57 13.49 -12.77
N LEU A 142 1.30 13.74 -13.85
CA LEU A 142 2.68 14.24 -13.76
C LEU A 142 2.78 15.72 -13.42
N GLU A 143 1.72 16.51 -13.65
CA GLU A 143 1.70 17.94 -13.35
C GLU A 143 1.72 18.15 -11.83
N ILE A 144 0.82 17.44 -11.13
CA ILE A 144 0.72 17.48 -9.68
C ILE A 144 1.56 16.38 -8.98
N ARG A 145 2.20 15.49 -9.76
CA ARG A 145 3.03 14.36 -9.26
C ARG A 145 2.27 13.49 -8.25
N GLN A 146 1.04 13.15 -8.60
CA GLN A 146 0.19 12.30 -7.78
C GLN A 146 -0.54 11.26 -8.63
N THR A 147 -0.94 10.16 -8.00
CA THR A 147 -1.91 9.25 -8.62
C THR A 147 -3.28 9.95 -8.73
N ARG A 148 -4.09 9.55 -9.72
CA ARG A 148 -5.28 10.31 -10.13
C ARG A 148 -6.46 10.14 -9.20
N ARG A 149 -6.64 8.96 -8.62
CA ARG A 149 -7.80 8.59 -7.81
C ARG A 149 -7.53 8.71 -6.32
N LEU A 150 -6.38 8.21 -5.88
CA LEU A 150 -5.98 8.16 -4.47
C LEU A 150 -5.12 9.36 -4.06
N HIS A 151 -4.70 10.20 -5.02
CA HIS A 151 -3.86 11.38 -4.78
C HIS A 151 -2.56 11.07 -4.04
N LEU A 152 -1.98 9.90 -4.30
CA LEU A 152 -0.73 9.47 -3.65
C LEU A 152 0.46 10.15 -4.32
N ASP A 153 1.33 10.78 -3.53
CA ASP A 153 2.60 11.31 -4.02
C ASP A 153 3.40 10.21 -4.74
N ILE A 154 3.84 10.50 -5.97
CA ILE A 154 4.68 9.60 -6.78
C ILE A 154 6.13 10.10 -6.88
N PHE A 155 6.46 11.16 -6.15
CA PHE A 155 7.83 11.64 -5.97
C PHE A 155 8.44 10.95 -4.73
N PRO A 156 9.45 10.06 -4.86
CA PRO A 156 9.86 9.16 -3.77
C PRO A 156 10.21 9.84 -2.44
N ALA A 157 10.80 11.03 -2.49
CA ALA A 157 11.17 11.78 -1.29
C ALA A 157 9.97 12.30 -0.49
N ARG A 158 8.78 12.36 -1.09
CA ARG A 158 7.54 12.89 -0.49
C ARG A 158 6.62 11.84 0.10
N ILE A 159 6.95 10.55 0.01
CA ILE A 159 6.14 9.49 0.66
C ILE A 159 6.11 9.74 2.16
N HIS A 160 4.92 9.75 2.76
CA HIS A 160 4.74 10.24 4.12
C HIS A 160 3.58 9.53 4.85
N ARG A 161 3.26 9.92 6.09
CA ARG A 161 2.24 9.27 6.92
C ARG A 161 0.90 9.09 6.21
N GLN A 162 0.38 10.13 5.56
CA GLN A 162 -0.94 10.04 4.91
C GLN A 162 -0.92 9.03 3.77
N THR A 163 0.19 8.92 3.03
CA THR A 163 0.38 7.87 2.03
C THR A 163 0.19 6.49 2.66
N ALA A 164 0.85 6.23 3.79
CA ALA A 164 0.74 4.96 4.50
C ALA A 164 -0.71 4.68 4.95
N ILE A 165 -1.41 5.68 5.49
CA ILE A 165 -2.81 5.55 5.93
C ILE A 165 -3.73 5.19 4.78
N VAL A 166 -3.66 5.90 3.65
CA VAL A 166 -4.51 5.59 2.49
C VAL A 166 -4.23 4.19 1.96
N VAL A 167 -2.96 3.77 1.91
CA VAL A 167 -2.59 2.42 1.48
C VAL A 167 -3.17 1.35 2.43
N LEU A 168 -3.13 1.58 3.74
CA LEU A 168 -3.70 0.68 4.75
C LEU A 168 -5.23 0.59 4.65
N GLN A 169 -5.91 1.72 4.52
CA GLN A 169 -7.36 1.79 4.35
C GLN A 169 -7.79 0.98 3.13
N LYS A 170 -7.10 1.15 1.99
CA LYS A 170 -7.39 0.40 0.77
C LYS A 170 -7.10 -1.09 0.89
N CYS A 171 -6.07 -1.47 1.66
CA CYS A 171 -5.86 -2.87 1.99
C CYS A 171 -7.02 -3.47 2.78
N VAL A 172 -7.55 -2.75 3.78
CA VAL A 172 -8.71 -3.21 4.56
C VAL A 172 -9.97 -3.28 3.70
N GLU A 173 -10.18 -2.32 2.78
CA GLU A 173 -11.25 -2.41 1.78
C GLU A 173 -11.14 -3.69 0.93
N VAL A 174 -9.94 -4.05 0.47
CA VAL A 174 -9.70 -5.31 -0.26
C VAL A 174 -10.00 -6.53 0.59
N LEU A 175 -9.50 -6.57 1.84
CA LEU A 175 -9.71 -7.71 2.73
C LEU A 175 -11.22 -7.89 3.03
N ARG A 176 -11.93 -6.81 3.35
CA ARG A 176 -13.38 -6.80 3.55
C ARG A 176 -14.14 -7.24 2.30
N PHE A 177 -13.75 -6.76 1.12
CA PHE A 177 -14.37 -7.16 -0.14
C PHE A 177 -14.26 -8.68 -0.36
N LEU A 178 -13.06 -9.25 -0.17
CA LEU A 178 -12.85 -10.68 -0.32
C LEU A 178 -13.59 -11.48 0.75
N GLU A 179 -13.54 -11.06 2.01
CA GLU A 179 -14.22 -11.74 3.11
C GLU A 179 -15.75 -11.75 2.94
N ASN A 180 -16.34 -10.63 2.52
CA ASN A 180 -17.77 -10.52 2.22
C ASN A 180 -18.19 -11.36 1.01
N SER A 181 -17.27 -11.60 0.07
CA SER A 181 -17.51 -12.44 -1.10
C SER A 181 -17.51 -13.93 -0.72
N ASP A 182 -16.54 -14.34 0.10
CA ASP A 182 -16.44 -15.69 0.65
C ASP A 182 -15.46 -15.68 1.84
N THR A 183 -15.94 -16.01 3.04
CA THR A 183 -15.15 -16.00 4.28
C THR A 183 -13.97 -16.98 4.23
N ARG A 184 -14.02 -17.98 3.35
CA ARG A 184 -12.91 -18.88 3.11
C ARG A 184 -11.72 -18.17 2.50
N LEU A 185 -11.84 -16.99 1.87
CA LEU A 185 -10.78 -16.28 1.13
C LEU A 185 -9.76 -15.57 2.01
N VAL A 186 -10.18 -15.05 3.15
CA VAL A 186 -9.29 -14.45 4.15
C VAL A 186 -9.02 -15.45 5.30
N GLY A 187 -9.99 -16.34 5.57
CA GLY A 187 -9.96 -17.28 6.69
C GLY A 187 -10.98 -16.87 7.76
N SER A 188 -11.42 -17.80 8.60
CA SER A 188 -12.51 -17.58 9.57
C SER A 188 -12.09 -16.82 10.84
N THR A 189 -10.99 -16.08 10.79
CA THR A 189 -10.47 -15.34 11.93
C THR A 189 -10.11 -13.95 11.46
N ASP A 190 -10.83 -12.95 11.94
CA ASP A 190 -10.39 -11.56 11.90
C ASP A 190 -8.89 -11.53 12.25
N PRO A 191 -8.01 -11.02 11.38
CA PRO A 191 -6.60 -11.00 11.71
C PRO A 191 -6.39 -10.07 12.90
N HIS A 192 -6.01 -10.64 14.04
CA HIS A 192 -5.72 -9.87 15.24
C HIS A 192 -4.23 -9.47 15.26
N ILE A 193 -4.00 -8.25 15.72
CA ILE A 193 -2.69 -7.67 15.99
C ILE A 193 -2.59 -7.34 17.49
N ILE A 194 -1.38 -7.12 17.98
CA ILE A 194 -1.12 -6.54 19.30
C ILE A 194 -0.83 -5.06 19.11
N TRP A 195 -1.69 -4.21 19.66
CA TRP A 195 -1.50 -2.76 19.69
C TRP A 195 -1.63 -2.25 21.13
N LYS A 196 -0.65 -1.46 21.60
CA LYS A 196 -0.60 -0.96 22.98
C LYS A 196 -0.84 -2.05 24.04
N SER A 197 -0.20 -3.21 23.84
CA SER A 197 -0.31 -4.40 24.70
C SER A 197 -1.71 -5.03 24.78
N ARG A 198 -2.58 -4.77 23.81
CA ARG A 198 -3.92 -5.37 23.72
C ARG A 198 -4.14 -6.01 22.35
N PRO A 199 -4.83 -7.16 22.27
CA PRO A 199 -5.28 -7.69 21.00
C PRO A 199 -6.38 -6.79 20.42
N VAL A 200 -6.22 -6.39 19.16
CA VAL A 200 -7.20 -5.59 18.39
C VAL A 200 -7.34 -6.20 17.00
N ALA A 201 -8.54 -6.18 16.43
CA ALA A 201 -8.72 -6.58 15.03
C ALA A 201 -7.99 -5.58 14.12
N PHE A 202 -7.23 -6.09 13.14
CA PHE A 202 -6.47 -5.23 12.23
C PHE A 202 -7.38 -4.20 11.52
N TYR A 203 -8.59 -4.61 11.14
CA TYR A 203 -9.56 -3.72 10.50
C TYR A 203 -9.96 -2.56 11.42
N GLN A 204 -10.24 -2.87 12.69
CA GLN A 204 -10.60 -1.84 13.68
C GLN A 204 -9.43 -0.88 13.88
N TRP A 205 -8.20 -1.39 13.98
CA TRP A 205 -7.02 -0.53 14.12
C TRP A 205 -6.87 0.43 12.94
N VAL A 206 -7.05 -0.03 11.69
CA VAL A 206 -6.98 0.85 10.50
C VAL A 206 -8.12 1.87 10.46
N ASP A 207 -9.33 1.50 10.89
CA ASP A 207 -10.47 2.42 10.94
C ASP A 207 -10.26 3.58 11.95
N GLU A 208 -9.36 3.40 12.92
CA GLU A 208 -9.03 4.38 13.97
C GLU A 208 -7.86 5.33 13.60
N LEU A 209 -7.20 5.17 12.44
CA LEU A 209 -6.05 5.97 11.98
C LEU A 209 -6.41 7.32 11.35
#